data_AF-A0A532TQC2-F1
#
_entry.id   AF-A0A532TQC2-F1
#
_cell.length_a   1.000
_cell.length_b   1.000
_cell.length_c   1.000
_cell.angle_alpha   90.00
_cell.angle_beta   90.00
_cell.angle_gamma   90.00
#
_symmetry.space_group_name_H-M   'P 1'
#
loop_
_entity.id
_entity.type
_entity.pdbx_description
1 polymer ?
#
loop_
_entity_poly.entity_id
_entity_poly.type
_entity_poly.pdbx_seq_one_letter_code
_entity_poly.pdbx_strand_id
1 'polypeptide(L)'
;MPSAQKIIYDPIICGRNLRRLSLDCSKLFLRTAWTMMPSLRKLSARQLSEIIVLRGSLGYQFDAAFDQLFKRYLPRCFVGARRFRISGGEFGAEIFYTNFDSLPNDGVLFTGDTIATGASISRTLAVTRNELRERDYDVRRLLVFSIAGSFKGCTRLLEWEERFREWWPNFRIHLYAAEALFGLADNGTDLLFRREGEAILPDETKKRVNEVYGDYDTSFLPGNICAIFDWGDRNFKPERHLEDVLKFARSSLKVAKDRKSNEVLRGLITKAENELKKLNQSLPGVR
;
A
#
# COMPACT_ATOMS: atom_id res chain seq x y z
N MET A 1 10.96 6.52 -5.93
CA MET A 1 11.72 5.49 -5.15
C MET A 1 11.94 4.24 -6.03
N PRO A 2 13.18 3.79 -6.36
CA PRO A 2 13.40 2.78 -7.41
C PRO A 2 12.66 1.45 -7.23
N SER A 3 12.62 0.90 -6.00
CA SER A 3 11.89 -0.35 -5.74
C SER A 3 10.38 -0.16 -5.85
N ALA A 4 9.83 0.96 -5.36
CA ALA A 4 8.42 1.28 -5.51
C ALA A 4 8.05 1.49 -6.98
N GLN A 5 8.91 2.15 -7.77
CA GLN A 5 8.70 2.32 -9.20
C GLN A 5 8.59 0.96 -9.91
N LYS A 6 9.47 0.00 -9.61
CA LYS A 6 9.33 -1.35 -10.18
C LYS A 6 7.98 -1.98 -9.83
N ILE A 7 7.54 -1.85 -8.58
CA ILE A 7 6.24 -2.37 -8.14
C ILE A 7 5.08 -1.68 -8.87
N ILE A 8 5.13 -0.35 -9.00
CA ILE A 8 4.06 0.48 -9.52
C ILE A 8 3.89 0.32 -11.04
N TYR A 9 4.99 0.21 -11.77
CA TYR A 9 4.98 0.22 -13.23
C TYR A 9 5.02 -1.17 -13.87
N ASP A 10 5.30 -2.22 -13.10
CA ASP A 10 5.32 -3.60 -13.59
C ASP A 10 4.37 -4.50 -12.78
N PRO A 11 3.11 -4.68 -13.23
CA PRO A 11 2.13 -5.50 -12.52
C PRO A 11 2.47 -6.99 -12.54
N ILE A 12 3.45 -7.43 -13.33
CA ILE A 12 3.88 -8.84 -13.37
C ILE A 12 4.64 -9.22 -12.10
N ILE A 13 5.30 -8.26 -11.46
CA ILE A 13 6.05 -8.48 -10.23
C ILE A 13 5.10 -8.89 -9.10
N CYS A 14 5.15 -10.14 -8.68
CA CYS A 14 4.34 -10.69 -7.59
C CYS A 14 5.17 -11.65 -6.71
N GLY A 15 4.59 -12.16 -5.62
CA GLY A 15 5.20 -13.18 -4.76
C GLY A 15 6.60 -12.79 -4.24
N ARG A 16 7.60 -13.66 -4.47
CA ARG A 16 8.98 -13.48 -3.96
C ARG A 16 9.62 -12.16 -4.44
N ASN A 17 9.48 -11.83 -5.72
CA ASN A 17 10.08 -10.62 -6.28
C ASN A 17 9.45 -9.36 -5.71
N LEU A 18 8.13 -9.36 -5.53
CA LEU A 18 7.41 -8.28 -4.87
C LEU A 18 7.87 -8.12 -3.42
N ARG A 19 7.96 -9.22 -2.67
CA ARG A 19 8.44 -9.20 -1.28
C ARG A 19 9.82 -8.55 -1.18
N ARG A 20 10.77 -8.91 -2.05
CA ARG A 20 12.10 -8.29 -2.03
C ARG A 20 12.04 -6.77 -2.23
N LEU A 21 11.29 -6.32 -3.23
CA LEU A 21 11.17 -4.89 -3.54
C LEU A 21 10.42 -4.13 -2.43
N SER A 22 9.38 -4.72 -1.86
CA SER A 22 8.61 -4.12 -0.77
C SER A 22 9.46 -3.97 0.50
N LEU A 23 10.30 -4.96 0.81
CA LEU A 23 11.30 -4.86 1.89
C LEU A 23 12.25 -3.67 1.67
N ASP A 24 12.75 -3.49 0.44
CA ASP A 24 13.61 -2.33 0.12
C ASP A 24 12.87 -1.00 0.27
N CYS A 25 11.60 -0.93 -0.14
CA CYS A 25 10.74 0.24 0.06
C CYS A 25 10.60 0.57 1.55
N SER A 26 10.26 -0.43 2.36
CA SER A 26 10.09 -0.30 3.81
C SER A 26 11.38 0.12 4.52
N LYS A 27 12.53 -0.41 4.10
CA LYS A 27 13.83 0.04 4.62
C LYS A 27 14.10 1.50 4.29
N LEU A 28 13.79 1.93 3.08
CA LEU A 28 13.98 3.33 2.70
C LEU A 28 13.01 4.24 3.46
N PHE A 29 11.74 3.85 3.62
CA PHE A 29 10.79 4.57 4.47
C PHE A 29 11.31 4.74 5.90
N LEU A 30 11.74 3.65 6.55
CA LEU A 30 12.25 3.70 7.93
C LEU A 30 13.46 4.63 8.05
N ARG A 31 14.41 4.56 7.10
CA ARG A 31 15.56 5.47 7.06
C ARG A 31 15.14 6.93 6.90
N THR A 32 14.21 7.19 5.99
CA THR A 32 13.69 8.54 5.74
C THR A 32 12.98 9.08 6.97
N ALA A 33 12.09 8.31 7.60
CA ALA A 33 11.39 8.68 8.82
C ALA A 33 12.39 9.00 9.96
N TRP A 34 13.39 8.14 10.20
CA TRP A 34 14.42 8.38 11.23
C TRP A 34 15.37 9.55 10.93
N THR A 35 15.45 9.97 9.67
CA THR A 35 16.24 11.14 9.25
C THR A 35 15.43 12.42 9.42
N MET A 36 14.19 12.42 8.95
CA MET A 36 13.30 13.59 9.02
C MET A 36 12.78 13.86 10.42
N MET A 37 12.72 12.85 11.28
CA MET A 37 12.20 12.96 12.65
C MET A 37 13.24 12.50 13.66
N PRO A 38 14.20 13.36 14.06
CA PRO A 38 15.26 13.01 15.01
C PRO A 38 14.75 12.50 16.36
N SER A 39 13.53 12.87 16.75
CA SER A 39 12.88 12.38 17.97
C SER A 39 12.66 10.85 17.96
N LEU A 40 12.56 10.21 16.80
CA LEU A 40 12.45 8.74 16.68
C LEU A 40 13.72 8.02 17.15
N ARG A 41 14.89 8.66 17.06
CA ARG A 41 16.18 8.09 17.48
C ARG A 41 16.30 7.90 18.99
N LYS A 42 15.47 8.61 19.76
CA LYS A 42 15.44 8.55 21.23
C LYS A 42 14.46 7.49 21.75
N LEU A 43 13.68 6.87 20.86
CA LEU A 43 12.68 5.88 21.26
C LEU A 43 13.34 4.53 21.53
N SER A 44 12.87 3.87 22.58
CA SER A 44 13.13 2.44 22.76
C SER A 44 12.21 1.60 21.87
N ALA A 45 12.55 0.32 21.66
CA ALA A 45 11.69 -0.61 20.93
C ALA A 45 10.30 -0.74 21.57
N ARG A 46 10.16 -0.57 22.90
CA ARG A 46 8.87 -0.64 23.61
C ARG A 46 7.96 0.57 23.37
N GLN A 47 8.51 1.66 22.82
CA GLN A 47 7.78 2.89 22.49
C GLN A 47 7.43 2.95 20.99
N LEU A 48 7.59 1.83 20.29
CA LEU A 48 7.36 1.71 18.86
C LEU A 48 6.54 0.46 18.60
N SER A 49 5.45 0.60 17.88
CA SER A 49 4.68 -0.56 17.44
C SER A 49 4.16 -0.38 16.04
N GLU A 50 4.26 -1.45 15.25
CA GLU A 50 3.58 -1.53 13.97
C GLU A 50 2.13 -1.97 14.19
N ILE A 51 1.18 -1.29 13.53
CA ILE A 51 -0.20 -1.74 13.40
C ILE A 51 -0.34 -2.49 12.08
N ILE A 52 -0.52 -3.81 12.15
CA ILE A 52 -0.73 -4.66 10.98
C ILE A 52 -2.23 -4.68 10.64
N VAL A 53 -2.61 -4.06 9.54
CA VAL A 53 -3.94 -4.26 8.93
C VAL A 53 -3.91 -5.57 8.15
N LEU A 54 -4.52 -6.61 8.71
CA LEU A 54 -4.45 -7.92 8.10
C LEU A 54 -5.31 -7.98 6.82
N ARG A 55 -4.81 -8.59 5.73
CA ARG A 55 -3.45 -9.13 5.55
C ARG A 55 -2.52 -8.20 4.77
N GLY A 56 -3.04 -7.09 4.23
CA GLY A 56 -2.31 -6.20 3.31
C GLY A 56 -1.00 -5.67 3.88
N SER A 57 -0.99 -5.23 5.14
CA SER A 57 0.20 -4.67 5.78
C SER A 57 1.35 -5.67 5.88
N LEU A 58 1.08 -6.98 5.95
CA LEU A 58 2.13 -8.00 5.98
C LEU A 58 3.03 -7.99 4.72
N GLY A 59 2.51 -7.49 3.58
CA GLY A 59 3.29 -7.34 2.36
C GLY A 59 4.46 -6.36 2.50
N TYR A 60 4.33 -5.37 3.40
CA TYR A 60 5.35 -4.35 3.64
C TYR A 60 6.56 -4.86 4.44
N GLN A 61 6.44 -5.99 5.15
CA GLN A 61 7.56 -6.66 5.83
C GLN A 61 8.37 -5.73 6.74
N PHE A 62 7.70 -4.90 7.54
CA PHE A 62 8.40 -3.97 8.42
C PHE A 62 9.19 -4.67 9.51
N ASP A 63 8.76 -5.85 9.98
CA ASP A 63 9.54 -6.67 10.90
C ASP A 63 10.93 -7.01 10.35
N ALA A 64 11.00 -7.52 9.12
CA ALA A 64 12.26 -7.84 8.45
C ALA A 64 13.07 -6.57 8.12
N ALA A 65 12.39 -5.48 7.70
CA ALA A 65 13.06 -4.22 7.43
C ALA A 65 13.71 -3.63 8.69
N PHE A 66 12.98 -3.68 9.81
CA PHE A 66 13.40 -3.14 11.09
C PHE A 66 14.54 -3.95 11.69
N ASP A 67 14.48 -5.29 11.65
CA ASP A 67 15.59 -6.14 12.06
C ASP A 67 16.87 -5.84 11.25
N GLN A 68 16.76 -5.76 9.92
CA GLN A 68 17.92 -5.52 9.08
C GLN A 68 18.57 -4.16 9.32
N LEU A 69 17.79 -3.13 9.66
CA LEU A 69 18.28 -1.77 9.87
C LEU A 69 18.76 -1.51 11.30
N PHE A 70 18.00 -1.99 12.28
CA PHE A 70 18.23 -1.62 13.68
C PHE A 70 18.77 -2.78 14.52
N LYS A 71 18.74 -4.02 14.01
CA LYS A 71 19.12 -5.24 14.76
C LYS A 71 18.33 -5.38 16.05
N ARG A 72 17.02 -5.10 15.96
CA ARG A 72 16.08 -5.09 17.07
C ARG A 72 14.76 -5.73 16.65
N TYR A 73 14.07 -6.27 17.63
CA TYR A 73 12.68 -6.71 17.50
C TYR A 73 11.75 -5.49 17.34
N LEU A 74 10.79 -5.62 16.43
CA LEU A 74 9.70 -4.65 16.24
C LEU A 74 8.42 -5.22 16.89
N PRO A 75 7.87 -4.57 17.93
CA PRO A 75 6.55 -4.93 18.46
C PRO A 75 5.45 -4.71 17.42
N ARG A 76 4.46 -5.61 17.39
CA ARG A 76 3.39 -5.61 16.38
C ARG A 76 2.04 -5.85 17.01
N CYS A 77 1.09 -4.99 16.67
CA CYS A 77 -0.33 -5.19 16.91
C CYS A 77 -0.98 -5.66 15.62
N PHE A 78 -2.06 -6.43 15.73
CA PHE A 78 -2.77 -7.00 14.59
C PHE A 78 -4.23 -6.60 14.61
N VAL A 79 -4.74 -6.15 13.47
CA VAL A 79 -6.14 -5.83 13.29
C VAL A 79 -6.65 -6.51 12.02
N GLY A 80 -7.55 -7.48 12.19
CA GLY A 80 -8.25 -8.16 11.12
C GLY A 80 -9.44 -7.35 10.65
N ALA A 81 -9.36 -6.79 9.43
CA ALA A 81 -10.46 -6.08 8.80
C ALA A 81 -10.94 -6.81 7.54
N ARG A 82 -12.24 -7.16 7.48
CA ARG A 82 -12.88 -7.74 6.28
C ARG A 82 -13.63 -6.63 5.55
N ARG A 83 -13.25 -6.38 4.30
CA ARG A 83 -13.98 -5.45 3.41
C ARG A 83 -15.21 -6.13 2.83
N PHE A 84 -16.28 -5.36 2.70
CA PHE A 84 -17.48 -5.75 1.95
C PHE A 84 -17.93 -4.56 1.09
N ARG A 85 -18.53 -4.88 -0.06
CA ARG A 85 -19.06 -3.87 -0.99
C ARG A 85 -20.46 -3.47 -0.53
N ILE A 86 -20.74 -2.17 -0.49
CA ILE A 86 -22.07 -1.63 -0.16
C ILE A 86 -22.84 -1.43 -1.46
N SER A 87 -22.49 -0.38 -2.22
CA SER A 87 -23.02 -0.09 -3.57
C SER A 87 -22.14 0.98 -4.25
N GLY A 88 -22.23 1.16 -5.57
CA GLY A 88 -21.63 2.33 -6.25
C GLY A 88 -20.11 2.52 -6.11
N GLY A 89 -19.34 1.47 -5.80
CA GLY A 89 -17.89 1.59 -5.53
C GLY A 89 -17.56 1.93 -4.07
N GLU A 90 -18.56 2.03 -3.20
CA GLU A 90 -18.37 2.18 -1.76
C GLU A 90 -18.06 0.84 -1.07
N PHE A 91 -17.20 0.92 -0.06
CA PHE A 91 -16.76 -0.21 0.72
C PHE A 91 -16.87 0.08 2.21
N GLY A 92 -17.45 -0.87 2.93
CA GLY A 92 -17.36 -0.96 4.38
C GLY A 92 -16.20 -1.87 4.80
N ALA A 93 -15.86 -1.82 6.09
CA ALA A 93 -14.93 -2.74 6.72
C ALA A 93 -15.43 -3.13 8.11
N GLU A 94 -15.46 -4.43 8.39
CA GLU A 94 -15.77 -5.00 9.70
C GLU A 94 -14.51 -5.54 10.36
N ILE A 95 -14.36 -5.34 11.68
CA ILE A 95 -13.25 -5.92 12.44
C ILE A 95 -13.67 -7.28 12.95
N PHE A 96 -12.88 -8.31 12.62
CA PHE A 96 -13.12 -9.68 13.05
C PHE A 96 -12.04 -10.20 14.00
N TYR A 97 -10.95 -9.45 14.18
CA TYR A 97 -9.83 -9.83 15.04
C TYR A 97 -9.03 -8.61 15.48
N THR A 98 -8.60 -8.59 16.74
CA THR A 98 -7.64 -7.62 17.26
C THR A 98 -6.64 -8.32 18.19
N ASN A 99 -5.39 -7.89 18.14
CA ASN A 99 -4.39 -8.15 19.17
C ASN A 99 -3.56 -6.87 19.36
N PHE A 100 -3.65 -6.29 20.55
CA PHE A 100 -2.97 -5.06 20.93
C PHE A 100 -1.97 -5.28 22.07
N ASP A 101 -1.47 -6.50 22.27
CA ASP A 101 -0.57 -6.84 23.38
C ASP A 101 0.72 -6.01 23.34
N SER A 102 1.18 -5.69 22.13
CA SER A 102 2.36 -4.87 21.87
C SER A 102 2.06 -3.37 21.77
N LEU A 103 0.85 -2.90 22.09
CA LEU A 103 0.51 -1.49 21.98
C LEU A 103 1.35 -0.66 22.96
N PRO A 104 2.03 0.41 22.52
CA PRO A 104 2.95 1.14 23.37
C PRO A 104 2.22 2.25 24.15
N ASN A 105 2.63 2.47 25.40
CA ASN A 105 2.24 3.67 26.16
C ASN A 105 3.28 4.80 25.91
N ASP A 106 2.81 6.02 25.67
CA ASP A 106 3.59 7.19 25.26
C ASP A 106 4.51 6.89 24.06
N GLY A 107 3.92 6.21 23.05
CA GLY A 107 4.64 5.61 21.93
C GLY A 107 4.37 6.23 20.57
N VAL A 108 5.05 5.70 19.56
CA VAL A 108 4.83 5.98 18.14
C VAL A 108 4.29 4.73 17.47
N LEU A 109 3.17 4.89 16.77
CA LEU A 109 2.60 3.86 15.94
C LEU A 109 3.09 4.03 14.50
N PHE A 110 3.18 2.94 13.75
CA PHE A 110 3.29 3.04 12.30
C PHE A 110 2.62 1.87 11.57
N THR A 111 2.31 2.06 10.29
CA THR A 111 1.71 1.02 9.46
C THR A 111 2.06 1.18 8.00
N GLY A 112 2.04 0.07 7.26
CA GLY A 112 2.15 0.04 5.81
C GLY A 112 0.81 -0.39 5.25
N ASP A 113 0.21 0.41 4.38
CA ASP A 113 -1.08 0.06 3.78
C ASP A 113 -1.26 0.59 2.36
N THR A 114 -2.00 -0.16 1.56
CA THR A 114 -2.46 0.26 0.22
C THR A 114 -3.85 0.86 0.37
N ILE A 115 -3.92 2.19 0.25
CA ILE A 115 -5.11 2.94 0.67
C ILE A 115 -5.97 3.25 -0.56
N ALA A 116 -7.01 2.46 -0.81
CA ALA A 116 -8.02 2.76 -1.83
C ALA A 116 -9.06 3.76 -1.30
N THR A 117 -10.18 3.29 -0.76
CA THR A 117 -11.23 4.16 -0.15
C THR A 117 -10.88 4.66 1.25
N GLY A 118 -9.87 4.06 1.89
CA GLY A 118 -9.55 4.31 3.29
C GLY A 118 -10.46 3.60 4.31
N ALA A 119 -11.36 2.71 3.88
CA ALA A 119 -12.31 2.02 4.77
C ALA A 119 -11.62 1.14 5.83
N SER A 120 -10.68 0.29 5.40
CA SER A 120 -9.96 -0.63 6.29
C SER A 120 -9.07 0.10 7.30
N ILE A 121 -8.29 1.08 6.85
CA ILE A 121 -7.45 1.88 7.74
C ILE A 121 -8.32 2.69 8.72
N SER A 122 -9.44 3.28 8.26
CA SER A 122 -10.34 4.02 9.14
C SER A 122 -10.89 3.16 10.26
N ARG A 123 -11.37 1.95 9.93
CA ARG A 123 -11.88 1.04 10.96
C ARG A 123 -10.76 0.57 11.90
N THR A 124 -9.56 0.37 11.38
CA THR A 124 -8.38 0.02 12.19
C THR A 124 -8.01 1.14 13.17
N LEU A 125 -8.00 2.39 12.72
CA LEU A 125 -7.73 3.55 13.56
C LEU A 125 -8.81 3.72 14.63
N ALA A 126 -10.08 3.45 14.30
CA ALA A 126 -11.18 3.48 15.27
C ALA A 126 -10.93 2.53 16.45
N VAL A 127 -10.63 1.26 16.16
CA VAL A 127 -10.43 0.25 17.22
C VAL A 127 -9.11 0.47 17.95
N THR A 128 -8.05 0.92 17.27
CA THR A 128 -6.78 1.29 17.91
C THR A 128 -6.96 2.46 18.88
N ARG A 129 -7.72 3.49 18.49
CA ARG A 129 -8.04 4.64 19.35
C ARG A 129 -8.81 4.21 20.59
N ASN A 130 -9.81 3.34 20.43
CA ASN A 130 -10.59 2.84 21.55
C ASN A 130 -9.71 2.04 22.51
N GLU A 131 -8.86 1.16 22.00
CA GLU A 131 -7.94 0.38 22.84
C GLU A 131 -6.98 1.27 23.64
N LEU A 132 -6.38 2.29 23.01
CA LEU A 132 -5.52 3.26 23.70
C LEU A 132 -6.27 3.93 24.86
N ARG A 133 -7.52 4.31 24.65
CA ARG A 133 -8.35 4.94 25.68
C ARG A 133 -8.74 3.99 26.80
N GLU A 134 -9.14 2.76 26.47
CA GLU A 134 -9.52 1.75 27.45
C GLU A 134 -8.35 1.36 28.38
N ARG A 135 -7.11 1.43 27.86
CA ARG A 135 -5.89 1.16 28.62
C ARG A 135 -5.28 2.40 29.29
N ASP A 136 -5.84 3.59 29.08
CA ASP A 136 -5.26 4.87 29.50
C ASP A 136 -3.81 5.05 29.02
N TYR A 137 -3.56 4.72 27.74
CA TYR A 137 -2.24 4.82 27.11
C TYR A 137 -2.12 6.11 26.30
N ASP A 138 -0.96 6.75 26.42
CA ASP A 138 -0.61 7.90 25.59
C ASP A 138 -0.07 7.49 24.21
N VAL A 139 -0.31 8.34 23.21
CA VAL A 139 0.25 8.16 21.87
C VAL A 139 0.77 9.48 21.30
N ARG A 140 1.99 9.44 20.74
CA ARG A 140 2.67 10.64 20.23
C ARG A 140 2.31 10.94 18.78
N ARG A 141 2.22 9.92 17.93
CA ARG A 141 1.95 10.05 16.48
C ARG A 141 1.74 8.70 15.81
N LEU A 142 1.24 8.75 14.58
CA LEU A 142 1.18 7.64 13.64
C LEU A 142 1.98 7.96 12.36
N LEU A 143 2.83 7.03 11.92
CA LEU A 143 3.47 7.08 10.61
C LEU A 143 2.78 6.11 9.66
N VAL A 144 2.35 6.56 8.50
CA VAL A 144 1.70 5.73 7.48
C VAL A 144 2.58 5.70 6.25
N PHE A 145 3.00 4.52 5.83
CA PHE A 145 3.68 4.32 4.56
C PHE A 145 2.75 3.68 3.54
N SER A 146 2.70 4.25 2.35
CA SER A 146 1.93 3.67 1.25
C SER A 146 2.77 3.61 -0.01
N ILE A 147 2.94 2.40 -0.57
CA ILE A 147 3.52 2.24 -1.90
C ILE A 147 2.57 2.85 -2.94
N ALA A 148 1.27 2.67 -2.74
CA ALA A 148 0.24 3.32 -3.54
C ALA A 148 -1.01 3.57 -2.68
N GLY A 149 -1.42 4.83 -2.59
CA GLY A 149 -2.65 5.25 -1.95
C GLY A 149 -3.36 6.28 -2.81
N SER A 150 -4.70 6.24 -2.82
CA SER A 150 -5.50 7.25 -3.50
C SER A 150 -5.50 8.55 -2.70
N PHE A 151 -5.61 9.68 -3.37
CA PHE A 151 -5.80 10.97 -2.70
C PHE A 151 -7.04 10.94 -1.79
N LYS A 152 -8.20 10.51 -2.33
CA LYS A 152 -9.47 10.42 -1.61
C LYS A 152 -9.43 9.49 -0.39
N GLY A 153 -8.70 8.38 -0.45
CA GLY A 153 -8.55 7.46 0.66
C GLY A 153 -7.63 8.02 1.74
N CYS A 154 -6.56 8.69 1.33
CA CYS A 154 -5.60 9.30 2.24
C CYS A 154 -6.15 10.52 2.98
N THR A 155 -7.13 11.26 2.44
CA THR A 155 -7.77 12.37 3.17
C THR A 155 -8.50 11.91 4.43
N ARG A 156 -8.93 10.64 4.51
CA ARG A 156 -9.47 10.05 5.75
C ARG A 156 -8.49 10.11 6.91
N LEU A 157 -7.19 10.11 6.65
CA LEU A 157 -6.19 10.24 7.70
C LEU A 157 -6.28 11.61 8.40
N LEU A 158 -6.70 12.67 7.71
CA LEU A 158 -6.91 14.00 8.32
C LEU A 158 -8.09 13.97 9.30
N GLU A 159 -9.21 13.35 8.90
CA GLU A 159 -10.37 13.14 9.79
C GLU A 159 -9.97 12.35 11.05
N TRP A 160 -9.11 11.33 10.89
CA TRP A 160 -8.63 10.54 12.02
C TRP A 160 -7.61 11.28 12.88
N GLU A 161 -6.78 12.13 12.32
CA GLU A 161 -5.86 12.96 13.09
C GLU A 161 -6.64 13.85 14.08
N GLU A 162 -7.69 14.55 13.62
CA GLU A 162 -8.56 15.36 14.49
C GLU A 162 -9.23 14.52 15.58
N ARG A 163 -9.76 13.36 15.20
CA ARG A 163 -10.37 12.40 16.13
C ARG A 163 -9.44 11.83 17.19
N PHE A 164 -8.14 11.78 16.93
CA PHE A 164 -7.14 11.42 17.95
C PHE A 164 -6.81 12.64 18.82
N ARG A 165 -6.76 13.84 18.24
CA ARG A 165 -6.48 15.08 18.99
C ARG A 165 -7.52 15.44 20.04
N GLU A 166 -8.74 14.92 19.92
CA GLU A 166 -9.77 14.97 20.98
C GLU A 166 -9.24 14.45 22.34
N TRP A 167 -8.32 13.48 22.35
CA TRP A 167 -7.68 12.95 23.57
C TRP A 167 -6.19 13.23 23.67
N TRP A 168 -5.48 13.33 22.54
CA TRP A 168 -4.04 13.60 22.48
C TRP A 168 -3.75 14.84 21.64
N PRO A 169 -3.84 16.07 22.20
CA PRO A 169 -3.82 17.33 21.44
C PRO A 169 -2.60 17.51 20.51
N ASN A 170 -1.47 16.92 20.88
CA ASN A 170 -0.22 16.99 20.13
C ASN A 170 -0.04 15.87 19.09
N PHE A 171 -1.01 14.95 18.99
CA PHE A 171 -0.94 13.84 18.04
C PHE A 171 -0.92 14.33 16.60
N ARG A 172 -0.11 13.63 15.78
CA ARG A 172 0.04 13.88 14.34
C ARG A 172 0.07 12.57 13.56
N ILE A 173 -0.48 12.59 12.35
CA ILE A 173 -0.34 11.52 11.36
C ILE A 173 0.58 12.00 10.24
N HIS A 174 1.62 11.22 9.94
CA HIS A 174 2.54 11.50 8.85
C HIS A 174 2.39 10.46 7.75
N LEU A 175 1.91 10.88 6.57
CA LEU A 175 1.81 10.03 5.39
C LEU A 175 3.08 10.13 4.54
N TYR A 176 3.64 8.97 4.21
CA TYR A 176 4.75 8.81 3.28
C TYR A 176 4.24 8.05 2.06
N ALA A 177 3.95 8.77 0.98
CA ALA A 177 3.65 8.18 -0.32
C ALA A 177 4.94 7.88 -1.07
N ALA A 178 5.07 6.67 -1.62
CA ALA A 178 6.34 6.25 -2.24
C ALA A 178 6.66 6.95 -3.57
N GLU A 179 5.62 7.37 -4.32
CA GLU A 179 5.77 7.97 -5.65
C GLU A 179 4.74 9.08 -5.92
N ALA A 180 3.47 8.85 -5.58
CA ALA A 180 2.36 9.76 -5.85
C ALA A 180 1.14 9.45 -4.98
N LEU A 181 0.13 10.33 -5.01
CA LEU A 181 -1.23 10.00 -4.60
C LEU A 181 -2.07 9.79 -5.86
N PHE A 182 -2.67 8.62 -5.97
CA PHE A 182 -3.36 8.19 -7.19
C PHE A 182 -4.84 8.65 -7.19
N GLY A 183 -5.44 8.69 -8.38
CA GLY A 183 -6.88 8.80 -8.51
C GLY A 183 -7.58 7.51 -8.07
N LEU A 184 -8.83 7.58 -7.59
CA LEU A 184 -9.61 6.39 -7.30
C LEU A 184 -10.62 6.14 -8.43
N ALA A 185 -10.57 4.97 -9.05
CA ALA A 185 -11.57 4.59 -10.04
C ALA A 185 -12.95 4.41 -9.40
N ASP A 186 -14.01 4.52 -10.21
CA ASP A 186 -15.40 4.43 -9.77
C ASP A 186 -15.76 3.05 -9.19
N ASN A 187 -14.94 2.01 -9.45
CA ASN A 187 -15.11 0.71 -8.81
C ASN A 187 -14.66 0.68 -7.33
N GLY A 188 -14.02 1.74 -6.83
CA GLY A 188 -13.57 1.89 -5.45
C GLY A 188 -12.31 1.11 -5.08
N THR A 189 -11.58 0.57 -6.06
CA THR A 189 -10.35 -0.20 -5.80
C THR A 189 -9.18 0.22 -6.65
N ASP A 190 -9.39 0.59 -7.92
CA ASP A 190 -8.26 0.86 -8.81
C ASP A 190 -7.64 2.23 -8.55
N LEU A 191 -6.31 2.24 -8.43
CA LEU A 191 -5.49 3.42 -8.20
C LEU A 191 -4.93 3.91 -9.53
N LEU A 192 -5.50 4.97 -10.09
CA LEU A 192 -5.21 5.44 -11.44
C LEU A 192 -4.11 6.51 -11.43
N PHE A 193 -3.22 6.47 -12.42
CA PHE A 193 -2.22 7.53 -12.62
C PHE A 193 -2.89 8.85 -13.03
N ARG A 194 -3.92 8.77 -13.87
CA ARG A 194 -4.72 9.91 -14.32
C ARG A 194 -6.17 9.78 -13.87
N ARG A 195 -6.58 10.73 -13.03
CA ARG A 195 -7.98 11.05 -12.71
C ARG A 195 -8.03 12.54 -12.42
N GLU A 196 -8.77 13.27 -13.23
CA GLU A 196 -8.83 14.72 -13.15
C GLU A 196 -9.27 15.19 -11.75
N GLY A 197 -8.56 16.18 -11.19
CA GLY A 197 -8.82 16.72 -9.86
C GLY A 197 -8.49 15.80 -8.67
N GLU A 198 -8.10 14.55 -8.90
CA GLU A 198 -7.83 13.59 -7.82
C GLU A 198 -6.37 13.11 -7.77
N ALA A 199 -5.76 12.81 -8.92
CA ALA A 199 -4.40 12.27 -8.94
C ALA A 199 -3.35 13.37 -8.76
N ILE A 200 -2.49 13.23 -7.74
CA ILE A 200 -1.38 14.15 -7.44
C ILE A 200 -0.06 13.43 -7.73
N LEU A 201 0.47 13.70 -8.92
CA LEU A 201 1.72 13.13 -9.42
C LEU A 201 2.77 14.24 -9.62
N PRO A 202 4.00 14.05 -9.10
CA PRO A 202 5.16 14.86 -9.49
C PRO A 202 5.41 14.82 -11.00
N ASP A 203 6.04 15.86 -11.55
CA ASP A 203 6.31 15.94 -13.00
C ASP A 203 7.26 14.83 -13.48
N GLU A 204 8.21 14.41 -12.65
CA GLU A 204 9.06 13.25 -12.93
C GLU A 204 8.24 11.95 -13.04
N THR A 205 7.21 11.80 -12.21
CA THR A 205 6.28 10.66 -12.26
C THR A 205 5.45 10.71 -13.53
N LYS A 206 4.94 11.88 -13.94
CA LYS A 206 4.22 12.04 -15.22
C LYS A 206 5.11 11.70 -16.42
N LYS A 207 6.36 12.17 -16.45
CA LYS A 207 7.35 11.81 -17.49
C LYS A 207 7.54 10.30 -17.58
N ARG A 208 7.65 9.63 -16.43
CA ARG A 208 7.75 8.16 -16.39
C ARG A 208 6.49 7.46 -16.88
N VAL A 209 5.30 7.98 -16.54
CA VAL A 209 4.04 7.47 -17.10
C VAL A 209 4.04 7.61 -18.62
N ASN A 210 4.49 8.74 -19.18
CA ASN A 210 4.63 8.95 -20.63
C ASN A 210 5.51 7.88 -21.28
N GLU A 211 6.66 7.59 -20.68
CA GLU A 211 7.61 6.59 -21.16
C GLU A 211 7.03 5.16 -21.12
N VAL A 212 6.35 4.81 -20.03
CA VAL A 212 5.90 3.44 -19.77
C VAL A 212 4.56 3.15 -20.42
N TYR A 213 3.57 4.03 -20.25
CA TYR A 213 2.17 3.81 -20.61
C TYR A 213 1.67 4.68 -21.76
N GLY A 214 2.50 5.61 -22.24
CA GLY A 214 2.12 6.58 -23.28
C GLY A 214 1.69 7.91 -22.66
N ASP A 215 1.48 8.90 -23.54
CA ASP A 215 1.11 10.25 -23.19
C ASP A 215 0.04 10.29 -22.09
N TYR A 216 0.37 10.97 -20.98
CA TYR A 216 -0.39 10.98 -19.75
C TYR A 216 -1.83 11.44 -19.99
N ASP A 217 -2.02 12.49 -20.79
CA ASP A 217 -3.30 13.16 -20.99
C ASP A 217 -4.20 12.44 -22.00
N THR A 218 -3.61 11.79 -23.01
CA THR A 218 -4.36 11.25 -24.15
C THR A 218 -4.37 9.72 -24.25
N SER A 219 -3.36 9.03 -23.72
CA SER A 219 -3.27 7.57 -23.84
C SER A 219 -4.29 6.86 -22.95
N PHE A 220 -4.67 5.66 -23.36
CA PHE A 220 -5.66 4.85 -22.65
C PHE A 220 -5.18 4.44 -21.26
N LEU A 221 -3.97 3.89 -21.14
CA LEU A 221 -3.53 3.24 -19.90
C LEU A 221 -3.42 4.16 -18.67
N PRO A 222 -2.87 5.39 -18.73
CA PRO A 222 -2.73 6.24 -17.54
C PRO A 222 -4.03 6.40 -16.73
N GLY A 223 -5.18 6.45 -17.41
CA GLY A 223 -6.49 6.58 -16.78
C GLY A 223 -7.22 5.26 -16.52
N ASN A 224 -6.64 4.11 -16.84
CA ASN A 224 -7.33 2.81 -16.80
C ASN A 224 -6.54 1.69 -16.13
N ILE A 225 -5.21 1.78 -16.02
CA ILE A 225 -4.41 0.78 -15.33
C ILE A 225 -4.29 1.12 -13.84
N CYS A 226 -4.53 0.12 -12.98
CA CYS A 226 -4.28 0.24 -11.55
C CYS A 226 -2.77 0.20 -11.28
N ALA A 227 -2.26 1.23 -10.61
CA ALA A 227 -0.85 1.37 -10.24
C ALA A 227 -0.33 0.28 -9.31
N ILE A 228 -1.20 -0.46 -8.61
CA ILE A 228 -0.78 -1.45 -7.63
C ILE A 228 -1.43 -2.84 -7.82
N PHE A 229 -2.53 -2.90 -8.56
CA PHE A 229 -3.44 -4.06 -8.64
C PHE A 229 -3.90 -4.50 -7.23
N ASP A 230 -4.51 -5.67 -7.08
CA ASP A 230 -4.87 -6.15 -5.74
C ASP A 230 -3.59 -6.48 -4.95
N TRP A 231 -3.19 -5.59 -4.04
CA TRP A 231 -1.98 -5.75 -3.22
C TRP A 231 -1.97 -7.06 -2.42
N GLY A 232 -3.14 -7.52 -1.96
CA GLY A 232 -3.28 -8.74 -1.20
C GLY A 232 -2.98 -9.96 -2.08
N ASP A 233 -3.68 -10.09 -3.20
CA ASP A 233 -3.49 -11.22 -4.11
C ASP A 233 -2.08 -11.19 -4.74
N ARG A 234 -1.56 -10.02 -5.07
CA ARG A 234 -0.20 -9.87 -5.60
C ARG A 234 0.89 -10.40 -4.65
N ASN A 235 0.66 -10.31 -3.33
CA ASN A 235 1.55 -10.86 -2.31
C ASN A 235 1.26 -12.34 -1.97
N PHE A 236 -0.02 -12.70 -1.86
CA PHE A 236 -0.44 -13.94 -1.20
C PHE A 236 -1.16 -14.94 -2.12
N LYS A 237 -1.56 -14.53 -3.32
CA LYS A 237 -2.18 -15.37 -4.36
C LYS A 237 -1.66 -14.99 -5.76
N PRO A 238 -0.36 -15.16 -6.05
CA PRO A 238 0.25 -14.72 -7.30
C PRO A 238 -0.44 -15.24 -8.57
N GLU A 239 -0.93 -16.49 -8.56
CA GLU A 239 -1.68 -17.08 -9.68
C GLU A 239 -2.93 -16.26 -10.01
N ARG A 240 -3.83 -16.07 -9.03
CA ARG A 240 -5.04 -15.25 -9.18
C ARG A 240 -4.73 -13.83 -9.64
N HIS A 241 -3.69 -13.22 -9.06
CA HIS A 241 -3.25 -11.88 -9.48
C HIS A 241 -2.83 -11.86 -10.96
N LEU A 242 -2.05 -12.84 -11.43
CA LEU A 242 -1.62 -12.90 -12.83
C LEU A 242 -2.80 -13.17 -13.78
N GLU A 243 -3.79 -13.97 -13.36
CA GLU A 243 -5.04 -14.15 -14.09
C GLU A 243 -5.83 -12.83 -14.21
N ASP A 244 -5.89 -12.04 -13.14
CA ASP A 244 -6.52 -10.72 -13.15
C ASP A 244 -5.77 -9.73 -14.08
N VAL A 245 -4.43 -9.78 -14.11
CA VAL A 245 -3.62 -9.02 -15.08
C VAL A 245 -3.93 -9.45 -16.51
N LEU A 246 -4.07 -10.75 -16.79
CA LEU A 246 -4.45 -11.25 -18.11
C LEU A 246 -5.85 -10.79 -18.51
N LYS A 247 -6.81 -10.88 -17.59
CA LYS A 247 -8.18 -10.44 -17.80
C LYS A 247 -8.21 -8.95 -18.14
N PHE A 248 -7.57 -8.12 -17.32
CA PHE A 248 -7.42 -6.69 -17.57
C PHE A 248 -6.82 -6.45 -18.96
N ALA A 249 -5.66 -7.05 -19.24
CA ALA A 249 -4.94 -6.78 -20.47
C ALA A 249 -5.75 -7.15 -21.73
N ARG A 250 -6.40 -8.32 -21.72
CA ARG A 250 -7.25 -8.81 -22.81
C ARG A 250 -8.51 -7.96 -22.99
N SER A 251 -9.14 -7.50 -21.90
CA SER A 251 -10.30 -6.60 -22.01
C SER A 251 -9.90 -5.22 -22.53
N SER A 252 -8.78 -4.68 -22.05
CA SER A 252 -8.30 -3.35 -22.43
C SER A 252 -7.86 -3.29 -23.89
N LEU A 253 -7.27 -4.37 -24.44
CA LEU A 253 -6.91 -4.44 -25.87
C LEU A 253 -8.10 -4.28 -26.82
N LYS A 254 -9.33 -4.59 -26.37
CA LYS A 254 -10.53 -4.44 -27.20
C LYS A 254 -10.96 -2.98 -27.35
N VAL A 255 -10.53 -2.11 -26.44
CA VAL A 255 -10.99 -0.71 -26.36
C VAL A 255 -9.86 0.31 -26.54
N ALA A 256 -8.62 -0.07 -26.25
CA ALA A 256 -7.45 0.79 -26.40
C ALA A 256 -7.15 1.05 -27.88
N LYS A 257 -7.12 2.33 -28.26
CA LYS A 257 -6.91 2.75 -29.66
C LYS A 257 -5.46 3.18 -29.94
N ASP A 258 -4.72 3.60 -28.91
CA ASP A 258 -3.36 4.10 -29.09
C ASP A 258 -2.32 2.95 -29.16
N ARG A 259 -1.28 3.16 -29.96
CA ARG A 259 -0.24 2.15 -30.23
C ARG A 259 0.49 1.73 -28.95
N LYS A 260 0.87 2.70 -28.11
CA LYS A 260 1.69 2.46 -26.93
C LYS A 260 0.96 1.60 -25.90
N SER A 261 -0.31 1.90 -25.63
CA SER A 261 -1.16 1.08 -24.76
C SER A 261 -1.29 -0.34 -25.29
N ASN A 262 -1.53 -0.51 -26.59
CA ASN A 262 -1.64 -1.83 -27.22
C ASN A 262 -0.33 -2.64 -27.12
N GLU A 263 0.83 -2.01 -27.25
CA GLU A 263 2.14 -2.65 -27.06
C GLU A 263 2.34 -3.12 -25.61
N VAL A 264 2.06 -2.24 -24.64
CA VAL A 264 2.18 -2.57 -23.22
C VAL A 264 1.26 -3.74 -22.86
N LEU A 265 -0.01 -3.68 -23.28
CA LEU A 265 -1.01 -4.71 -22.97
C LEU A 265 -0.63 -6.08 -23.55
N ARG A 266 -0.13 -6.15 -24.78
CA ARG A 266 0.39 -7.42 -25.36
C ARG A 266 1.61 -7.93 -24.60
N GLY A 267 2.49 -7.02 -24.18
CA GLY A 267 3.62 -7.34 -23.31
C GLY A 267 3.20 -7.91 -21.96
N LEU A 268 2.17 -7.34 -21.32
CA LEU A 268 1.60 -7.84 -20.07
C LEU A 268 1.05 -9.25 -20.24
N ILE A 269 0.32 -9.53 -21.33
CA ILE A 269 -0.20 -10.87 -21.60
C ILE A 269 0.93 -11.89 -21.67
N THR A 270 1.94 -11.61 -22.50
CA THR A 270 3.05 -12.53 -22.73
C THR A 270 3.82 -12.80 -21.43
N LYS A 271 4.09 -11.74 -20.65
CA LYS A 271 4.80 -11.87 -19.37
C LYS A 271 3.99 -12.60 -18.32
N ALA A 272 2.69 -12.33 -18.19
CA ALA A 272 1.84 -12.98 -17.21
C ALA A 272 1.66 -14.49 -17.51
N GLU A 273 1.47 -14.86 -18.78
CA GLU A 273 1.44 -16.27 -19.19
C GLU A 273 2.75 -17.01 -18.87
N ASN A 274 3.90 -16.34 -19.06
CA ASN A 274 5.20 -16.91 -18.73
C ASN A 274 5.41 -17.05 -17.22
N GLU A 275 5.00 -16.08 -16.39
CA GLU A 275 5.10 -16.20 -14.93
C GLU A 275 4.15 -17.26 -14.38
N LEU A 276 2.93 -17.40 -14.92
CA LEU A 276 2.01 -18.49 -14.56
C LEU A 276 2.64 -19.86 -14.83
N LYS A 277 3.31 -20.04 -15.97
CA LYS A 277 4.04 -21.28 -16.27
C LYS A 277 5.13 -21.58 -15.25
N LYS A 278 5.83 -20.55 -14.75
CA LYS A 278 6.88 -20.73 -13.72
C LYS A 278 6.31 -21.13 -12.36
N LEU A 279 5.14 -20.60 -11.98
CA LEU A 279 4.47 -20.96 -10.72
C LEU A 279 4.09 -22.45 -10.67
N ASN A 280 3.83 -23.05 -11.83
CA ASN A 280 3.49 -24.48 -11.95
C ASN A 280 4.73 -25.40 -12.01
N GLN A 281 5.95 -24.86 -11.97
CA GLN A 281 7.16 -25.68 -11.97
C GLN A 281 7.39 -26.30 -10.59
N SER A 282 7.88 -27.53 -10.58
CA SER A 282 8.28 -28.22 -9.35
C SER A 282 9.33 -27.39 -8.59
N LEU A 283 9.23 -27.39 -7.26
CA LEU A 283 10.23 -26.73 -6.43
C LEU A 283 11.60 -27.39 -6.64
N PRO A 284 12.69 -26.61 -6.76
CA PRO A 284 14.03 -27.18 -6.77
C PRO A 284 14.30 -27.85 -5.43
N GLY A 285 15.11 -28.92 -5.45
CA GLY A 285 15.60 -29.55 -4.21
C GLY A 285 16.34 -28.54 -3.33
N VAL A 286 16.16 -28.64 -2.01
CA VAL A 286 16.96 -27.88 -1.04
C VAL A 286 18.38 -28.44 -1.08
N ARG A 287 19.35 -27.58 -1.38
CA ARG A 287 20.78 -27.92 -1.27
C ARG A 287 21.29 -27.62 0.12
#